data_AF-A0AAW4C7Z0-F1
#
_entry.id   AF-A0AAW4C7Z0-F1
#
_cell.length_a   1.000
_cell.length_b   1.000
_cell.length_c   1.000
_cell.angle_alpha   90.00
_cell.angle_beta   90.00
_cell.angle_gamma   90.00
#
_symmetry.space_group_name_H-M   'P 1'
#
loop_
_entity.id
_entity.type
_entity.pdbx_description
1 polymer ?
#
loop_
_entity_poly.entity_id
_entity_poly.type
_entity_poly.pdbx_seq_one_letter_code
_entity_poly.pdbx_strand_id
1 'polypeptide(L)' 'MSFWVQKDQIPNLDLAYDMLPLMEMMEAPDKSEFFYRHRIEDGWEKKIF' A
#
# COMPACT_ATOMS: atom_id res chain seq x y z
N MET A 1 0.06 -24.28 -0.63
CA MET A 1 -1.26 -23.96 -0.08
C MET A 1 -1.59 -22.55 -0.54
N SER A 2 -2.64 -22.37 -1.34
CA SER A 2 -3.03 -21.04 -1.84
C SER A 2 -4.05 -20.44 -0.89
N PHE A 3 -3.74 -19.29 -0.30
CA PHE A 3 -4.66 -18.57 0.57
C PHE A 3 -5.33 -17.45 -0.24
N TRP A 4 -6.64 -17.58 -0.45
CA TRP A 4 -7.47 -16.50 -0.95
C TRP A 4 -8.06 -15.77 0.24
N VAL A 5 -7.94 -14.44 0.26
CA VAL A 5 -8.46 -13.58 1.31
C VAL A 5 -9.55 -12.71 0.72
N GLN A 6 -10.66 -12.54 1.45
CA GLN A 6 -11.71 -11.61 1.07
C GLN A 6 -11.17 -10.17 1.13
N LYS A 7 -11.45 -9.36 0.11
CA LYS A 7 -10.83 -8.03 -0.05
C LYS A 7 -11.09 -7.10 1.15
N ASP A 8 -12.30 -7.14 1.69
CA ASP A 8 -12.72 -6.39 2.87
C ASP A 8 -12.03 -6.84 4.18
N GLN A 9 -11.44 -8.04 4.19
CA GLN A 9 -10.68 -8.57 5.33
C GLN A 9 -9.20 -8.21 5.29
N ILE A 10 -8.69 -7.66 4.18
CA ILE A 10 -7.27 -7.30 4.03
C ILE A 10 -6.79 -6.34 5.14
N PRO A 11 -7.54 -5.28 5.54
CA PRO A 11 -7.12 -4.39 6.62
C PRO A 11 -6.99 -5.05 8.00
N ASN A 12 -7.56 -6.25 8.19
CA ASN A 12 -7.52 -6.98 9.45
C ASN A 12 -6.31 -7.93 9.57
N LEU A 13 -5.44 -7.97 8.55
CA LEU A 13 -4.24 -8.81 8.54
C LEU A 13 -3.03 -8.06 9.11
N ASP A 14 -2.01 -8.81 9.50
CA ASP A 14 -0.67 -8.26 9.74
C ASP A 14 0.00 -7.98 8.39
N LEU A 15 -0.22 -6.77 7.88
CA LEU A 15 0.23 -6.34 6.57
C LEU A 15 1.66 -5.78 6.64
N ALA A 16 2.39 -5.93 5.54
CA ALA A 16 3.62 -5.18 5.36
C ALA A 16 3.36 -3.67 5.35
N TYR A 17 4.42 -2.89 5.61
CA TYR A 17 4.37 -1.43 5.61
C TYR A 17 3.74 -0.91 4.30
N ASP A 18 2.74 -0.03 4.42
CA ASP A 18 2.02 0.62 3.31
C ASP A 18 1.24 -0.25 2.33
N MET A 19 0.95 -1.51 2.65
CA MET A 19 0.17 -2.34 1.72
C MET A 19 -1.20 -1.75 1.38
N LEU A 20 -1.88 -1.09 2.33
CA LEU A 20 -3.18 -0.47 2.07
C LEU A 20 -3.10 0.73 1.10
N PRO A 21 -2.28 1.77 1.34
CA PRO A 21 -2.17 2.90 0.40
C PRO A 21 -1.55 2.49 -0.95
N LEU A 22 -0.72 1.44 -0.99
CA LEU A 22 -0.24 0.86 -2.25
C LEU A 22 -1.39 0.25 -3.06
N MET A 23 -2.26 -0.54 -2.41
CA MET A 23 -3.44 -1.12 -3.06
C MET A 23 -4.41 -0.04 -3.53
N GLU A 24 -4.61 1.01 -2.74
CA GLU A 24 -5.43 2.16 -3.13
C GLU A 24 -4.92 2.83 -4.41
N MET A 25 -3.59 3.04 -4.52
CA MET A 25 -2.96 3.56 -5.73
C MET A 25 -3.23 2.64 -6.93
N MET A 26 -3.06 1.33 -6.77
CA MET A 26 -3.28 0.36 -7.85
C MET A 26 -4.74 0.28 -8.32
N GLU A 27 -5.70 0.61 -7.46
CA GLU A 27 -7.13 0.66 -7.80
C GLU A 27 -7.55 1.98 -8.43
N ALA A 28 -6.83 3.05 -8.16
CA ALA A 28 -7.10 4.36 -8.74
C ALA A 28 -6.73 4.36 -10.24
N PRO A 29 -7.69 4.58 -11.15
CA PRO A 29 -7.47 4.44 -12.59
C PRO A 29 -6.59 5.56 -13.18
N ASP A 30 -6.40 6.65 -12.45
CA ASP A 30 -5.60 7.82 -12.82
C ASP A 30 -4.20 7.81 -12.17
N LYS A 31 -3.86 6.76 -11.43
CA LYS A 31 -2.59 6.61 -10.72
C LYS A 31 -1.75 5.48 -11.27
N SER A 32 -0.45 5.64 -11.17
CA SER A 32 0.49 4.63 -11.69
C SER A 32 1.79 4.53 -10.92
N GLU A 33 2.09 5.48 -10.02
CA GLU A 33 3.36 5.51 -9.31
C GLU A 33 3.18 5.69 -7.81
N PHE A 34 3.88 4.85 -7.03
CA PHE A 34 4.01 4.95 -5.59
C PHE A 34 5.50 5.07 -5.25
N PHE A 35 5.94 6.27 -4.84
CA PHE A 35 7.36 6.59 -4.68
C PHE A 35 7.72 6.94 -3.23
N TYR A 36 8.77 6.29 -2.72
CA TYR A 36 9.42 6.65 -1.45
C TYR A 36 10.56 7.63 -1.69
N ARG A 37 10.44 8.85 -1.20
CA ARG A 37 11.39 9.93 -1.51
C ARG A 37 12.63 9.92 -0.64
N HIS A 38 12.47 9.93 0.68
CA HIS A 38 13.58 9.78 1.62
C HIS A 38 13.07 9.31 2.98
N ARG A 39 14.01 8.80 3.80
CA ARG A 39 13.75 8.36 5.16
C ARG A 39 13.54 9.56 6.08
N ILE A 40 12.50 9.49 6.91
CA ILE A 40 12.22 10.42 8.01
C ILE A 40 12.36 9.66 9.34
N GLU A 41 12.31 10.36 10.49
CA GLU A 41 12.54 9.75 11.81
C GLU A 41 11.72 8.48 12.04
N ASP A 42 10.44 8.50 11.66
CA ASP A 42 9.50 7.40 11.91
C ASP A 42 9.07 6.63 10.64
N GLY A 43 9.79 6.77 9.52
CA GLY A 43 9.44 6.05 8.30
C GLY A 43 9.99 6.66 7.01
N TRP A 44 9.13 6.78 6.00
CA TRP A 44 9.49 7.29 4.67
C TRP A 44 8.49 8.34 4.19
N GLU A 45 8.99 9.45 3.63
CA GLU A 45 8.15 10.38 2.87
C GLU A 45 7.67 9.69 1.58
N LYS A 46 6.35 9.67 1.34
CA LYS A 46 5.71 9.01 0.19
C LYS A 46 5.05 10.02 -0.72
N LYS A 47 5.07 9.75 -2.03
CA LYS A 47 4.32 10.48 -3.05
C LYS A 47 3.63 9.52 -4.00
N ILE A 48 2.39 9.82 -4.34
CA ILE A 48 1.59 9.07 -5.30
C ILE A 48 1.36 9.99 -6.50
N PHE A 49 1.71 9.53 -7.70
CA PHE A 49 1.53 10.26 -8.95
C PHE A 49 0.44 9.63 -9.80
#